data_AF-A0A2S2NCZ2-F1
#
_entry.id   AF-A0A2S2NCZ2-F1
#
_cell.length_a   1.000
_cell.length_b   1.000
_cell.length_c   1.000
_cell.angle_alpha   90.00
_cell.angle_beta   90.00
_cell.angle_gamma   90.00
#
_symmetry.space_group_name_H-M   'P 1'
#
loop_
_entity.id
_entity.type
_entity.pdbx_description
1 polymer ?
#
loop_
_entity_poly.entity_id
_entity_poly.type
_entity_poly.pdbx_seq_one_letter_code
_entity_poly.pdbx_strand_id
1 'polypeptide(L)'
;MPSATLLENIKSHLIDLKNTQIKRRSTFLEQKTKVELLLADLGEIPILQFDKMVLGDPNQFQLSKSNLDELQKLIKRLENQTENQKCMAMELRTKLNSLWDRLQIDVSYREHFVSTKKGFGKTVIQDLKVEVERCETLKKENIKQFIEKLRCELNDLWDRCHFGDRQRKQCQVYYSTEYNEDVMDILDIEVDNAKKFYNDNISIYHLIEEREHLWNKMIMMQEQANDPARLWQNRGGQLLKEEKERKIIQKELPRVERELKNQLQSYEQRENKTFYYRDERLIDFMERQWDELKSNKKNLQQTKSKIQTGIKPQTPLTATRSKRKIVATSSNQASKVRKIGMDHKAVVTK
;
A
#
# COMPACT_ATOMS: atom_id res chain seq x y z
N MET A 1 46.30 26.31 91.70
CA MET A 1 47.00 26.91 90.54
C MET A 1 47.17 25.81 89.49
N PRO A 2 46.67 25.97 88.26
CA PRO A 2 46.92 25.00 87.20
C PRO A 2 48.42 24.96 86.88
N SER A 3 48.99 23.78 86.63
CA SER A 3 50.43 23.66 86.31
C SER A 3 50.74 24.33 84.98
N ALA A 4 51.95 24.87 84.82
CA ALA A 4 52.38 25.51 83.57
C ALA A 4 52.24 24.56 82.36
N THR A 5 52.52 23.27 82.57
CA THR A 5 52.34 22.20 81.57
C THR A 5 50.88 21.98 81.16
N LEU A 6 49.93 22.11 82.10
CA LEU A 6 48.50 21.99 81.80
C LEU A 6 48.01 23.18 80.97
N LEU A 7 48.47 24.40 81.29
CA LEU A 7 48.14 25.61 80.52
C LEU A 7 48.68 25.56 79.09
N GLU A 8 49.87 24.99 78.90
CA GLU A 8 50.49 24.84 77.58
C GLU A 8 49.78 23.77 76.74
N ASN A 9 49.37 22.65 77.35
CA ASN A 9 48.52 21.63 76.71
C ASN A 9 47.12 22.16 76.35
N ILE A 10 46.52 23.01 77.19
CA ILE A 10 45.23 23.63 76.86
C ILE A 10 45.41 24.63 75.71
N LYS A 11 46.49 25.40 75.68
CA LYS A 11 46.80 26.32 74.56
C LYS A 11 47.00 25.57 73.25
N SER A 12 47.79 24.49 73.24
CA SER A 12 47.98 23.67 72.04
C SER A 12 46.66 23.05 71.56
N HIS A 13 45.86 22.51 72.48
CA HIS A 13 44.54 21.97 72.15
C HIS A 13 43.57 23.03 71.60
N LEU A 14 43.57 24.25 72.13
CA LEU A 14 42.76 25.36 71.61
C LEU A 14 43.19 25.77 70.20
N ILE A 15 44.49 25.74 69.90
CA ILE A 15 45.03 26.00 68.57
C ILE A 15 44.58 24.90 67.60
N ASP A 16 44.64 23.63 68.00
CA ASP A 16 44.18 22.50 67.18
C ASP A 16 42.67 22.53 66.92
N LEU A 17 41.86 22.90 67.92
CA LEU A 17 40.42 23.08 67.76
C LEU A 17 40.11 24.24 66.80
N LYS A 18 40.80 25.38 66.91
CA LYS A 18 40.68 26.50 65.96
C LYS A 18 41.06 26.07 64.54
N ASN A 19 42.18 25.37 64.38
CA ASN A 19 42.63 24.87 63.07
C ASN A 19 41.61 23.89 62.47
N THR A 20 41.03 23.02 63.29
CA THR A 20 39.98 22.07 62.86
C THR A 20 38.70 22.78 62.47
N GLN A 21 38.30 23.81 63.22
CA GLN A 21 37.13 24.65 62.90
C GLN A 21 37.32 25.40 61.58
N ILE A 22 38.49 26.00 61.36
CA ILE A 22 38.82 26.70 60.11
C ILE A 22 38.78 25.73 58.93
N LYS A 23 39.38 24.54 59.06
CA LYS A 23 39.34 23.50 58.03
C LYS A 23 37.90 23.08 57.69
N ARG A 24 37.09 22.73 58.70
CA ARG A 24 35.69 22.33 58.48
C ARG A 24 34.85 23.42 57.83
N ARG A 25 35.07 24.67 58.24
CA ARG A 25 34.37 25.83 57.67
C ARG A 25 34.76 26.07 56.21
N SER A 26 36.05 25.94 55.88
CA SER A 26 36.53 26.02 54.50
C SER A 26 35.88 24.94 53.62
N THR A 27 35.87 23.68 54.09
CA THR A 27 35.25 22.57 53.36
C THR A 27 33.75 22.77 53.20
N PHE A 28 33.06 23.29 54.22
CA PHE A 28 31.63 23.61 54.13
C PHE A 28 31.35 24.69 53.08
N LEU A 29 32.13 25.77 53.05
CA LEU A 29 31.98 26.84 52.06
C LEU A 29 32.18 26.32 50.63
N GLU A 30 33.22 25.51 50.40
CA GLU A 30 33.47 24.87 49.11
C GLU A 30 32.31 23.94 48.70
N GLN A 31 31.84 23.12 49.63
CA GLN A 31 30.71 22.22 49.43
C GLN A 31 29.39 22.98 49.16
N LYS A 32 29.16 24.11 49.86
CA LYS A 32 28.01 24.98 49.64
C LYS A 32 28.03 25.55 48.23
N THR A 33 29.16 26.12 47.79
CA THR A 33 29.30 26.64 46.42
C THR A 33 29.07 25.54 45.39
N LYS A 34 29.54 24.32 45.65
CA LYS A 34 29.29 23.17 44.78
C LYS A 34 27.80 22.80 44.71
N VAL A 35 27.08 22.83 45.83
CA VAL A 35 25.62 22.59 45.87
C VAL A 35 24.86 23.69 45.14
N GLU A 36 25.26 24.95 45.29
CA GLU A 36 24.66 26.09 44.57
C GLU A 36 24.81 25.94 43.06
N LEU A 37 26.00 25.57 42.59
CA LEU A 37 26.26 25.31 41.17
C LEU A 37 25.44 24.12 40.66
N LEU A 38 25.40 23.01 41.39
CA LEU A 38 24.64 21.82 40.99
C LEU A 38 23.13 22.10 40.93
N LEU A 39 22.58 22.87 41.88
CA LEU A 39 21.18 23.25 41.87
C LEU A 39 20.84 24.23 40.74
N ALA A 40 21.73 25.19 40.46
CA ALA A 40 21.60 26.09 39.32
C ALA A 40 21.62 25.34 37.98
N ASP A 41 22.53 24.38 37.83
CA ASP A 41 22.66 23.53 36.64
C ASP A 41 21.44 22.63 36.43
N LEU A 42 20.86 22.10 37.51
CA LEU A 42 19.65 21.26 37.49
C LEU A 42 18.36 22.08 37.29
N GLY A 43 18.40 23.39 37.56
CA GLY A 43 17.21 24.25 37.62
C GLY A 43 16.21 23.83 38.72
N GLU A 44 16.71 23.21 39.79
CA GLU A 44 15.92 22.74 40.94
C GLU A 44 15.87 23.80 42.04
N ILE A 45 14.69 24.03 42.62
CA ILE A 45 14.54 24.89 43.81
C ILE A 45 14.71 24.01 45.06
N PRO A 46 15.47 24.42 46.09
CA PRO A 46 15.67 23.64 47.31
C PRO A 46 14.34 23.39 48.04
N ILE A 47 13.88 22.13 48.06
CA ILE A 47 12.57 21.76 48.64
C ILE A 47 12.72 21.34 50.11
N LEU A 48 13.80 20.64 50.45
CA LEU A 48 14.03 20.12 51.81
C LEU A 48 14.51 21.22 52.76
N GLN A 49 14.09 21.13 54.03
CA GLN A 49 14.53 22.05 55.09
C GLN A 49 16.06 22.05 55.24
N PHE A 50 16.70 20.89 55.07
CA PHE A 50 18.15 20.77 55.11
C PHE A 50 18.83 21.52 53.94
N ASP A 51 18.29 21.42 52.72
CA ASP A 51 18.83 22.13 51.55
C ASP A 51 18.72 23.65 51.74
N LYS A 52 17.61 24.13 52.32
CA LYS A 52 17.43 25.55 52.71
C LYS A 52 18.38 25.98 53.83
N MET A 53 18.66 25.11 54.79
CA MET A 53 19.59 25.37 55.89
C MET A 53 21.05 25.42 55.41
N VAL A 54 21.43 24.61 54.42
CA VAL A 54 22.76 24.63 53.79
C VAL A 54 22.96 25.89 52.94
N LEU A 55 21.91 26.34 52.24
CA LEU A 55 21.95 27.53 51.38
C LEU A 55 21.77 28.85 52.13
N GLY A 56 21.23 28.81 53.36
CA GLY A 56 21.11 29.95 54.28
C GLY A 56 22.45 30.46 54.82
N ASP A 57 22.41 31.19 55.94
CA ASP A 57 23.60 31.86 56.47
C ASP A 57 24.73 30.86 56.84
N PRO A 58 25.94 31.00 56.27
CA PRO A 58 27.06 30.09 56.55
C PRO A 58 27.57 30.17 57.99
N ASN A 59 27.13 31.19 58.75
CA ASN A 59 27.42 31.35 60.17
C ASN A 59 26.46 30.60 61.10
N GLN A 60 25.27 30.21 60.62
CA GLN A 60 24.25 29.52 61.41
C GLN A 60 24.33 27.99 61.30
N PHE A 61 25.10 27.48 60.33
CA PHE A 61 25.25 26.05 60.13
C PHE A 61 26.15 25.43 61.20
N GLN A 62 25.62 24.46 61.95
CA GLN A 62 26.39 23.73 62.95
C GLN A 62 27.35 22.74 62.25
N LEU A 63 28.66 22.95 62.41
CA LEU A 63 29.75 22.11 61.86
C LEU A 63 29.92 20.77 62.62
N SER A 64 28.80 20.10 62.91
CA SER A 64 28.79 18.77 63.51
C SER A 64 29.21 17.72 62.47
N LYS A 65 29.74 16.59 62.94
CA LYS A 65 30.14 15.48 62.05
C LYS A 65 28.93 14.91 61.29
N SER A 66 27.78 14.82 61.96
CA SER A 66 26.51 14.38 61.36
C SER A 66 26.04 15.29 60.22
N ASN A 67 26.09 16.61 60.42
CA ASN A 67 25.64 17.58 59.41
C ASN A 67 26.58 17.61 58.19
N LEU A 68 27.88 17.40 58.39
CA LEU A 68 28.85 17.25 57.30
C LEU A 68 28.62 15.95 56.51
N ASP A 69 28.28 14.85 57.18
CA ASP A 69 27.94 13.58 56.52
C ASP A 69 26.62 13.69 55.72
N GLU A 70 25.61 14.40 56.24
CA GLU A 70 24.37 14.70 55.52
C GLU A 70 24.61 15.62 54.31
N LEU A 71 25.49 16.62 54.44
CA LEU A 71 25.89 17.47 53.32
C LEU A 71 26.61 16.68 52.22
N GLN A 72 27.49 15.73 52.59
CA GLN A 72 28.10 14.84 51.60
C GLN A 72 27.08 13.94 50.90
N LYS A 73 26.08 13.42 51.63
CA LYS A 73 24.98 12.64 51.03
C LYS A 73 24.14 13.49 50.07
N LEU A 74 23.86 14.74 50.43
CA LEU A 74 23.17 15.69 49.57
C LEU A 74 23.93 15.95 48.27
N ILE A 75 25.24 16.21 48.37
CA ILE A 75 26.10 16.43 47.19
C ILE A 75 26.07 15.20 46.28
N LYS A 76 26.29 13.99 46.83
CA LYS A 76 26.24 12.76 46.04
C LYS A 76 24.89 12.55 45.37
N ARG A 77 23.78 12.89 46.04
CA ARG A 77 22.44 12.81 45.47
C ARG A 77 22.29 13.77 44.27
N LEU A 78 22.71 15.03 44.43
CA LEU A 78 22.64 16.03 43.37
C LEU A 78 23.55 15.68 42.19
N GLU A 79 24.78 15.22 42.45
CA GLU A 79 25.71 14.73 41.42
C GLU A 79 25.09 13.57 40.62
N ASN A 80 24.50 12.58 41.30
CA ASN A 80 23.81 11.47 40.64
C ASN A 80 22.60 11.95 39.80
N GLN A 81 21.85 12.94 40.29
CA GLN A 81 20.74 13.51 39.52
C GLN A 81 21.22 14.26 38.28
N THR A 82 22.30 15.04 38.40
CA THR A 82 22.92 15.76 37.28
C THR A 82 23.46 14.79 36.25
N GLU A 83 24.15 13.73 36.69
CA GLU A 83 24.67 12.71 35.79
C GLU A 83 23.54 11.96 35.08
N ASN A 84 22.49 11.57 35.80
CA ASN A 84 21.32 10.93 35.20
C ASN A 84 20.63 11.84 34.15
N GLN A 85 20.45 13.14 34.44
CA GLN A 85 19.89 14.08 33.48
C GLN A 85 20.78 14.26 32.24
N LYS A 86 22.10 14.29 32.41
CA LYS A 86 23.07 14.32 31.30
C LYS A 86 22.99 13.06 30.45
N CYS A 87 22.99 11.88 31.06
CA CYS A 87 22.82 10.60 30.38
C CYS A 87 21.51 10.56 29.60
N MET A 88 20.39 10.89 30.24
CA MET A 88 19.09 10.93 29.57
C MET A 88 19.05 11.91 28.39
N ALA A 89 19.62 13.11 28.54
CA ALA A 89 19.69 14.09 27.46
C ALA A 89 20.55 13.58 26.30
N MET A 90 21.66 12.89 26.59
CA MET A 90 22.53 12.29 25.59
C MET A 90 21.84 11.14 24.85
N GLU A 91 21.16 10.24 25.56
CA GLU A 91 20.37 9.15 24.96
C GLU A 91 19.27 9.69 24.05
N LEU A 92 18.52 10.69 24.51
CA LEU A 92 17.47 11.34 23.70
C LEU A 92 18.06 12.00 22.45
N ARG A 93 19.21 12.66 22.55
CA ARG A 93 19.90 13.25 21.39
C ARG A 93 20.40 12.20 20.40
N THR A 94 20.97 11.09 20.88
CA THR A 94 21.39 9.97 20.03
C THR A 94 20.19 9.36 19.30
N LYS A 95 19.09 9.12 20.04
CA LYS A 95 17.84 8.65 19.45
C LYS A 95 17.30 9.63 18.41
N LEU A 96 17.27 10.92 18.73
CA LEU A 96 16.80 11.97 17.83
C LEU A 96 17.64 12.08 16.55
N ASN A 97 18.97 12.02 16.66
CA ASN A 97 19.86 11.98 15.49
C ASN A 97 19.56 10.77 14.60
N SER A 98 19.40 9.58 15.17
CA SER A 98 19.05 8.39 14.39
C SER A 98 17.69 8.52 13.68
N LEU A 99 16.70 9.15 14.33
CA LEU A 99 15.40 9.44 13.72
C LEU A 99 15.51 10.47 12.60
N TRP A 100 16.28 11.54 12.81
CA TRP A 100 16.52 12.57 11.80
C TRP A 100 17.23 12.03 10.57
N ASP A 101 18.26 11.19 10.75
CA ASP A 101 18.97 10.52 9.64
C ASP A 101 18.01 9.67 8.82
N ARG A 102 17.15 8.90 9.49
CA ARG A 102 16.21 8.01 8.82
C ARG A 102 15.04 8.73 8.16
N LEU A 103 14.58 9.84 8.74
CA LEU A 103 13.53 10.70 8.18
C LEU A 103 14.06 11.74 7.18
N GLN A 104 15.38 11.81 6.98
CA GLN A 104 16.06 12.80 6.13
C GLN A 104 15.64 14.25 6.39
N ILE A 105 15.50 14.64 7.66
CA ILE A 105 15.13 16.02 8.02
C ILE A 105 16.27 16.98 7.66
N ASP A 106 15.93 18.18 7.18
CA ASP A 106 16.87 19.22 6.77
C ASP A 106 17.96 19.53 7.80
N VAL A 107 19.20 19.57 7.34
CA VAL A 107 20.39 19.83 8.18
C VAL A 107 20.29 21.18 8.89
N SER A 108 19.76 22.21 8.22
CA SER A 108 19.57 23.55 8.81
C SER A 108 18.62 23.54 10.01
N TYR A 109 17.58 22.70 9.98
CA TYR A 109 16.66 22.55 11.12
C TYR A 109 17.35 21.84 12.29
N ARG A 110 18.13 20.79 12.01
CA ARG A 110 18.91 20.06 13.03
C ARG A 110 19.90 20.98 13.73
N GLU A 111 20.67 21.76 12.97
CA GLU A 111 21.64 22.71 13.50
C GLU A 111 20.97 23.78 14.36
N HIS A 112 19.83 24.32 13.92
CA HIS A 112 19.07 25.29 14.70
C HIS A 112 18.57 24.69 16.02
N PHE A 113 18.01 23.47 15.99
CA PHE A 113 17.50 22.79 17.17
C PHE A 113 18.62 22.48 18.18
N VAL A 114 19.76 21.93 17.72
CA VAL A 114 20.93 21.64 18.55
C VAL A 114 21.54 22.93 19.12
N SER A 115 21.59 24.00 18.33
CA SER A 115 22.13 25.29 18.77
C SER A 115 21.26 25.97 19.83
N THR A 116 19.93 25.83 19.71
CA THR A 116 18.94 26.47 20.58
C THR A 116 18.76 25.72 21.90
N LYS A 117 18.91 24.39 21.90
CA LYS A 117 18.61 23.51 23.05
C LYS A 117 19.88 22.87 23.61
N LYS A 118 20.85 23.71 23.98
CA LYS A 118 22.09 23.30 24.66
C LYS A 118 21.85 23.08 26.16
N GLY A 119 22.51 22.08 26.74
CA GLY A 119 22.42 21.74 28.17
C GLY A 119 21.59 20.49 28.48
N PHE A 120 21.30 20.29 29.76
CA PHE A 120 20.60 19.13 30.33
C PHE A 120 19.49 19.52 31.32
N GLY A 121 19.10 20.80 31.35
CA GLY A 121 18.01 21.26 32.21
C GLY A 121 16.68 20.56 31.89
N LYS A 122 15.79 20.49 32.88
CA LYS A 122 14.49 19.79 32.76
C LYS A 122 13.66 20.25 31.56
N THR A 123 13.68 21.54 31.23
CA THR A 123 12.99 22.12 30.06
C THR A 123 13.57 21.59 28.75
N VAL A 124 14.90 21.53 28.63
CA VAL A 124 15.59 20.99 27.46
C VAL A 124 15.29 19.50 27.27
N ILE A 125 15.27 18.72 28.36
CA ILE A 125 14.88 17.30 28.30
C ILE A 125 13.43 17.15 27.84
N GLN A 126 12.53 18.00 28.32
CA GLN A 126 11.13 17.98 27.89
C GLN A 126 11.01 18.33 26.39
N ASP A 127 11.70 19.37 25.94
CA ASP A 127 11.72 19.74 24.52
C ASP A 127 12.30 18.62 23.64
N LEU A 128 13.37 17.95 24.09
CA LEU A 128 13.93 16.77 23.42
C LEU A 128 12.91 15.63 23.33
N LYS A 129 12.14 15.36 24.39
CA LYS A 129 11.09 14.34 24.38
C LYS A 129 9.97 14.69 23.39
N VAL A 130 9.52 15.93 23.39
CA VAL A 130 8.48 16.41 22.46
C VAL A 130 8.94 16.27 21.02
N GLU A 131 10.20 16.62 20.73
CA GLU A 131 10.74 16.50 19.37
C GLU A 131 10.92 15.03 18.95
N VAL A 132 11.34 14.15 19.87
CA VAL A 132 11.38 12.69 19.63
C VAL A 132 9.97 12.16 19.34
N GLU A 133 8.96 12.57 20.11
CA GLU A 133 7.58 12.18 19.88
C GLU A 133 7.07 12.65 18.51
N ARG A 134 7.35 13.91 18.14
CA ARG A 134 7.04 14.47 16.82
C ARG A 134 7.69 13.68 15.68
N CYS A 135 8.95 13.28 15.85
CA CYS A 135 9.65 12.47 14.84
C CYS A 135 9.07 11.05 14.75
N GLU A 136 8.71 10.43 15.88
CA GLU A 136 8.06 9.12 15.91
C GLU A 136 6.66 9.16 15.28
N THR A 137 5.88 10.21 15.51
CA THR A 137 4.58 10.39 14.84
C THR A 137 4.76 10.55 13.34
N LEU A 138 5.73 11.38 12.90
CA LEU A 138 6.01 11.55 11.48
C LEU A 138 6.47 10.24 10.82
N LYS A 139 7.31 9.46 11.51
CA LYS A 139 7.70 8.12 11.08
C LYS A 139 6.47 7.21 10.88
N LYS A 140 5.55 7.19 11.84
CA LYS A 140 4.31 6.39 11.75
C LYS A 140 3.41 6.86 10.60
N GLU A 141 3.28 8.16 10.40
CA GLU A 141 2.52 8.73 9.29
C GLU A 141 3.13 8.35 7.93
N ASN A 142 4.45 8.44 7.79
CA ASN A 142 5.16 8.03 6.58
C ASN A 142 4.97 6.52 6.29
N ILE A 143 5.12 5.67 7.31
CA ILE A 143 4.88 4.22 7.19
C ILE A 143 3.43 3.95 6.80
N LYS A 144 2.47 4.64 7.41
CA LYS A 144 1.05 4.53 7.07
C LYS A 144 0.78 4.88 5.61
N GLN A 145 1.30 6.01 5.13
CA GLN A 145 1.16 6.41 3.73
C GLN A 145 1.78 5.38 2.78
N PHE A 146 2.92 4.79 3.14
CA PHE A 146 3.55 3.76 2.34
C PHE A 146 2.72 2.47 2.29
N ILE A 147 2.23 2.00 3.45
CA ILE A 147 1.32 0.85 3.55
C ILE A 147 0.05 1.08 2.73
N GLU A 148 -0.54 2.28 2.78
CA GLU A 148 -1.71 2.62 1.97
C GLU A 148 -1.40 2.57 0.46
N LYS A 149 -0.23 3.07 0.04
CA LYS A 149 0.22 2.96 -1.36
C LYS A 149 0.40 1.50 -1.78
N LEU A 150 1.06 0.68 -0.99
CA LEU A 150 1.22 -0.75 -1.25
C LEU A 150 -0.13 -1.46 -1.32
N ARG A 151 -1.08 -1.13 -0.45
CA ARG A 151 -2.45 -1.68 -0.49
C ARG A 151 -3.18 -1.30 -1.76
N CYS A 152 -3.06 -0.05 -2.20
CA CYS A 152 -3.62 0.40 -3.48
C CYS A 152 -2.99 -0.34 -4.67
N GLU A 153 -1.66 -0.50 -4.67
CA GLU A 153 -0.96 -1.26 -5.70
C GLU A 153 -1.37 -2.73 -5.71
N LEU A 154 -1.48 -3.36 -4.53
CA LEU A 154 -1.93 -4.73 -4.39
C LEU A 154 -3.37 -4.90 -4.90
N ASN A 155 -4.27 -3.95 -4.61
CA ASN A 155 -5.63 -3.96 -5.17
C ASN A 155 -5.64 -3.85 -6.69
N ASP A 156 -4.84 -2.94 -7.27
CA ASP A 156 -4.74 -2.81 -8.73
C ASP A 156 -4.21 -4.11 -9.36
N LEU A 157 -3.22 -4.76 -8.73
CA LEU A 157 -2.73 -6.07 -9.17
C LEU A 157 -3.79 -7.16 -9.02
N TRP A 158 -4.56 -7.17 -7.94
CA TRP A 158 -5.67 -8.11 -7.76
C TRP A 158 -6.79 -7.90 -8.78
N ASP A 159 -7.09 -6.66 -9.14
CA ASP A 159 -8.06 -6.32 -10.17
C ASP A 159 -7.58 -6.80 -11.55
N ARG A 160 -6.30 -6.56 -11.88
CA ARG A 160 -5.67 -7.06 -13.12
C ARG A 160 -5.59 -8.57 -13.19
N CYS A 161 -5.34 -9.24 -12.06
CA CYS A 161 -5.32 -10.71 -11.97
C CYS A 161 -6.73 -11.32 -11.88
N HIS A 162 -7.78 -10.50 -11.82
CA HIS A 162 -9.16 -10.93 -11.58
C HIS A 162 -9.32 -11.83 -10.33
N PHE A 163 -8.60 -11.52 -9.25
CA PHE A 163 -8.73 -12.23 -7.98
C PHE A 163 -10.09 -11.95 -7.37
N GLY A 164 -10.79 -13.01 -6.97
CA GLY A 164 -12.08 -12.88 -6.29
C GLY A 164 -11.94 -12.55 -4.82
N ASP A 165 -13.06 -12.22 -4.18
CA ASP A 165 -13.11 -11.78 -2.78
C ASP A 165 -12.56 -12.84 -1.82
N ARG A 166 -12.74 -14.13 -2.13
CA ARG A 166 -12.22 -15.22 -1.29
C ARG A 166 -10.69 -15.27 -1.33
N GLN A 167 -10.09 -15.07 -2.50
CA GLN A 167 -8.63 -15.04 -2.66
C GLN A 167 -8.04 -13.80 -1.98
N ARG A 168 -8.66 -12.62 -2.15
CA ARG A 168 -8.21 -11.39 -1.48
C ARG A 168 -8.24 -11.50 0.04
N LYS A 169 -9.28 -12.16 0.60
CA LYS A 169 -9.41 -12.41 2.05
C LYS A 169 -8.34 -13.34 2.63
N GLN A 170 -7.65 -14.14 1.81
CA GLN A 170 -6.54 -14.96 2.30
C GLN A 170 -5.32 -14.11 2.67
N CYS A 171 -5.17 -12.93 2.07
CA CYS A 171 -4.14 -11.96 2.45
C CYS A 171 -4.55 -11.22 3.73
N GLN A 172 -4.37 -11.86 4.89
CA GLN A 172 -4.72 -11.27 6.19
C GLN A 172 -3.95 -9.97 6.49
N VAL A 173 -2.73 -9.85 5.95
CA VAL A 173 -1.83 -8.70 6.14
C VAL A 173 -2.42 -7.42 5.55
N TYR A 174 -3.20 -7.52 4.47
CA TYR A 174 -3.92 -6.40 3.87
C TYR A 174 -4.93 -5.78 4.85
N TYR A 175 -5.58 -6.58 5.69
CA TYR A 175 -6.60 -6.12 6.64
C TYR A 175 -6.04 -5.75 8.01
N SER A 176 -4.72 -5.82 8.20
CA SER A 176 -4.08 -5.45 9.46
C SER A 176 -4.35 -3.98 9.80
N THR A 177 -4.71 -3.70 11.05
CA THR A 177 -4.86 -2.32 11.55
C THR A 177 -3.54 -1.72 12.04
N GLU A 178 -2.48 -2.52 12.06
CA GLU A 178 -1.17 -2.10 12.57
C GLU A 178 -0.31 -1.51 11.45
N TYR A 179 0.28 -0.34 11.72
CA TYR A 179 1.20 0.36 10.81
C TYR A 179 2.63 0.23 11.34
N ASN A 180 3.19 -0.96 11.19
CA ASN A 180 4.56 -1.30 11.60
C ASN A 180 5.45 -1.54 10.39
N GLU A 181 6.77 -1.40 10.55
CA GLU A 181 7.75 -1.72 9.49
C GLU A 181 7.61 -3.17 9.03
N ASP A 182 7.41 -4.12 9.94
CA ASP A 182 7.21 -5.53 9.58
C ASP A 182 5.99 -5.76 8.67
N VAL A 183 4.88 -5.04 8.91
CA VAL A 183 3.67 -5.12 8.08
C VAL A 183 3.94 -4.56 6.70
N MET A 184 4.70 -3.46 6.62
CA MET A 184 5.14 -2.87 5.36
C MET A 184 5.99 -3.85 4.55
N ASP A 185 6.98 -4.48 5.18
CA ASP A 185 7.87 -5.44 4.51
C ASP A 185 7.11 -6.66 3.99
N ILE A 186 6.18 -7.21 4.80
CA ILE A 186 5.35 -8.33 4.37
C ILE A 186 4.42 -7.94 3.21
N LEU A 187 3.85 -6.73 3.22
CA LEU A 187 3.03 -6.24 2.11
C LEU A 187 3.85 -6.05 0.84
N ASP A 188 5.09 -5.57 0.94
CA ASP A 188 5.99 -5.41 -0.21
C ASP A 188 6.32 -6.76 -0.85
N ILE A 189 6.62 -7.77 -0.02
CA ILE A 189 6.80 -9.16 -0.48
C ILE A 189 5.53 -9.68 -1.19
N GLU A 190 4.35 -9.41 -0.64
CA GLU A 190 3.10 -9.88 -1.24
C GLU A 190 2.79 -9.17 -2.56
N VAL A 191 3.08 -7.87 -2.67
CA VAL A 191 3.02 -7.12 -3.93
C VAL A 191 3.97 -7.73 -4.96
N ASP A 192 5.20 -8.04 -4.57
CA ASP A 192 6.18 -8.68 -5.46
C ASP A 192 5.73 -10.08 -5.90
N ASN A 193 5.14 -10.86 -4.99
CA ASN A 193 4.56 -12.16 -5.32
C ASN A 193 3.39 -12.00 -6.31
N ALA A 194 2.50 -11.03 -6.10
CA ALA A 194 1.41 -10.73 -7.00
C ALA A 194 1.90 -10.26 -8.38
N LYS A 195 2.96 -9.43 -8.44
CA LYS A 195 3.62 -9.02 -9.69
C LYS A 195 4.22 -10.19 -10.44
N LYS A 196 4.97 -11.06 -9.74
CA LYS A 196 5.55 -12.28 -10.33
C LYS A 196 4.44 -13.17 -10.89
N PHE A 197 3.40 -13.40 -10.09
CA PHE A 197 2.23 -14.16 -10.52
C PHE A 197 1.57 -13.56 -11.77
N TYR A 198 1.41 -12.25 -11.83
CA TYR A 198 0.86 -11.58 -13.01
C TYR A 198 1.75 -11.76 -14.24
N ASN A 199 3.06 -11.56 -14.09
CA ASN A 199 4.02 -11.66 -15.19
C ASN A 199 4.14 -13.09 -15.74
N ASP A 200 4.17 -14.09 -14.85
CA ASP A 200 4.26 -15.50 -15.23
C ASP A 200 3.01 -15.99 -15.98
N ASN A 201 1.86 -15.36 -15.71
CA ASN A 201 0.56 -15.71 -16.26
C ASN A 201 0.03 -14.70 -17.27
N ILE A 202 0.85 -13.75 -17.75
CA ILE A 202 0.42 -12.68 -18.65
C ILE A 202 -0.18 -13.21 -19.96
N SER A 203 0.34 -14.33 -20.45
CA SER A 203 -0.18 -15.02 -21.64
C SER A 203 -1.59 -15.56 -21.42
N ILE A 204 -1.89 -16.07 -20.21
CA ILE A 204 -3.22 -16.56 -19.83
C ILE A 204 -4.20 -15.39 -19.81
N TYR A 205 -3.83 -14.26 -19.20
CA TYR A 205 -4.69 -13.08 -19.15
C TYR A 205 -5.00 -12.51 -20.54
N HIS A 206 -4.00 -12.40 -21.42
CA HIS A 206 -4.23 -11.96 -22.80
C HIS A 206 -5.20 -12.89 -23.54
N LEU A 207 -5.07 -14.21 -23.38
CA LEU A 207 -6.00 -15.18 -23.96
C LEU A 207 -7.42 -15.06 -23.36
N ILE A 208 -7.55 -14.75 -22.08
CA ILE A 208 -8.84 -14.47 -21.43
C ILE A 208 -9.49 -13.23 -22.05
N GLU A 209 -8.76 -12.13 -22.19
CA GLU A 209 -9.26 -10.89 -22.79
C GLU A 209 -9.67 -11.10 -24.25
N GLU A 210 -8.85 -11.81 -25.04
CA GLU A 210 -9.18 -12.16 -26.42
C GLU A 210 -10.45 -13.01 -26.49
N ARG A 211 -10.58 -13.98 -25.57
CA ARG A 211 -11.78 -14.83 -25.47
C ARG A 211 -13.01 -14.03 -25.08
N GLU A 212 -12.93 -13.13 -24.09
CA GLU A 212 -14.03 -12.24 -23.70
C GLU A 212 -14.44 -11.31 -24.85
N HIS A 213 -13.47 -10.76 -25.59
CA HIS A 213 -13.74 -9.94 -26.76
C HIS A 213 -14.48 -10.71 -27.85
N LEU A 214 -13.98 -11.90 -28.22
CA LEU A 214 -14.63 -12.79 -29.20
C LEU A 214 -16.02 -13.25 -28.73
N TRP A 215 -16.17 -13.54 -27.44
CA TRP A 215 -17.45 -13.93 -26.84
C TRP A 215 -18.49 -12.81 -26.91
N ASN A 216 -18.12 -11.59 -26.48
CA ASN A 216 -19.01 -10.44 -26.53
C ASN A 216 -19.41 -10.10 -27.97
N LYS A 217 -18.46 -10.17 -28.91
CA LYS A 217 -18.75 -10.00 -30.34
C LYS A 217 -19.70 -11.08 -30.86
N MET A 218 -19.54 -12.33 -30.42
CA MET A 218 -20.46 -13.44 -30.76
C MET A 218 -21.89 -13.18 -30.25
N ILE A 219 -22.05 -12.67 -29.03
CA ILE A 219 -23.35 -12.34 -28.44
C ILE A 219 -23.99 -11.17 -29.19
N MET A 220 -23.26 -10.08 -29.43
CA MET A 220 -23.76 -8.92 -30.19
C MET A 220 -24.25 -9.33 -31.59
N MET A 221 -23.50 -10.18 -32.29
CA MET A 221 -23.92 -10.66 -33.62
C MET A 221 -25.17 -11.54 -33.55
N GLN A 222 -25.39 -12.28 -32.45
CA GLN A 222 -26.62 -13.06 -32.26
C GLN A 222 -27.83 -12.18 -31.97
N GLU A 223 -27.65 -11.11 -31.19
CA GLU A 223 -28.70 -10.12 -30.95
C GLU A 223 -29.09 -9.39 -32.24
N GLN A 224 -28.09 -8.92 -33.01
CA GLN A 224 -28.32 -8.32 -34.32
C GLN A 224 -28.98 -9.29 -35.30
N ALA A 225 -28.65 -10.58 -35.26
CA ALA A 225 -29.30 -11.59 -36.09
C ALA A 225 -30.77 -11.86 -35.70
N ASN A 226 -31.17 -11.55 -34.46
CA ASN A 226 -32.54 -11.69 -34.00
C ASN A 226 -33.43 -10.46 -34.33
N ASP A 227 -32.87 -9.34 -34.77
CA ASP A 227 -33.61 -8.13 -35.12
C ASP A 227 -34.27 -8.25 -36.52
N PRO A 228 -35.62 -8.17 -36.62
CA PRO A 228 -36.34 -8.20 -37.90
C PRO A 228 -35.99 -7.04 -38.84
N ALA A 229 -35.52 -5.90 -38.33
CA ALA A 229 -35.15 -4.73 -39.13
C ALA A 229 -33.86 -4.95 -39.96
N ARG A 230 -33.04 -5.94 -39.58
CA ARG A 230 -31.78 -6.31 -40.25
C ARG A 230 -31.95 -6.67 -41.72
N LEU A 231 -33.06 -7.33 -42.08
CA LEU A 231 -33.33 -7.72 -43.47
C LEU A 231 -33.56 -6.50 -44.37
N TRP A 232 -34.08 -5.40 -43.83
CA TRP A 232 -34.45 -4.18 -44.57
C TRP A 232 -33.27 -3.21 -44.72
N GLN A 233 -32.24 -3.31 -43.87
CA GLN A 233 -31.04 -2.46 -43.88
C GLN A 233 -29.88 -3.06 -44.73
N ASN A 234 -30.17 -4.08 -45.54
CA ASN A 234 -29.24 -4.81 -46.39
C ASN A 234 -28.68 -4.00 -47.59
N ARG A 235 -28.01 -2.88 -47.34
CA ARG A 235 -27.26 -2.15 -48.37
C ARG A 235 -25.78 -2.52 -48.32
N GLY A 236 -25.17 -2.80 -49.47
CA GLY A 236 -23.71 -2.92 -49.60
C GLY A 236 -23.05 -4.23 -49.12
N GLY A 237 -23.79 -5.36 -49.04
CA GLY A 237 -23.21 -6.66 -48.71
C GLY A 237 -22.88 -6.87 -47.22
N GLN A 238 -23.49 -6.08 -46.33
CA GLN A 238 -23.29 -6.13 -44.88
C GLN A 238 -23.54 -7.53 -44.29
N LEU A 239 -24.60 -8.23 -44.74
CA LEU A 239 -24.89 -9.60 -44.31
C LEU A 239 -23.78 -10.60 -44.65
N LEU A 240 -23.08 -10.42 -45.77
CA LEU A 240 -21.98 -11.30 -46.16
C LEU A 240 -20.73 -11.05 -45.32
N LYS A 241 -20.49 -9.79 -44.93
CA LYS A 241 -19.42 -9.42 -44.00
C LYS A 241 -19.71 -9.98 -42.61
N GLU A 242 -20.94 -9.83 -42.12
CA GLU A 242 -21.39 -10.41 -40.85
C GLU A 242 -21.27 -11.95 -40.84
N GLU A 243 -21.67 -12.64 -41.91
CA GLU A 243 -21.55 -14.11 -41.95
C GLU A 243 -20.09 -14.57 -42.05
N LYS A 244 -19.23 -13.81 -42.75
CA LYS A 244 -17.78 -14.06 -42.76
C LYS A 244 -17.17 -13.87 -41.36
N GLU A 245 -17.50 -12.78 -40.69
CA GLU A 245 -17.03 -12.49 -39.32
C GLU A 245 -17.55 -13.54 -38.33
N ARG A 246 -18.80 -13.98 -38.46
CA ARG A 246 -19.35 -15.07 -37.65
C ARG A 246 -18.59 -16.38 -37.85
N LYS A 247 -18.23 -16.73 -39.08
CA LYS A 247 -17.43 -17.93 -39.37
C LYS A 247 -16.02 -17.84 -38.78
N ILE A 248 -15.42 -16.65 -38.79
CA ILE A 248 -14.12 -16.40 -38.15
C ILE A 248 -14.26 -16.60 -36.63
N ILE A 249 -15.24 -15.96 -35.99
CA ILE A 249 -15.47 -16.09 -34.54
C ILE A 249 -15.78 -17.55 -34.15
N GLN A 250 -16.59 -18.27 -34.93
CA GLN A 250 -16.91 -19.67 -34.67
C GLN A 250 -15.69 -20.60 -34.79
N LYS A 251 -14.66 -20.19 -35.51
CA LYS A 251 -13.41 -20.95 -35.66
C LYS A 251 -12.35 -20.53 -34.64
N GLU A 252 -12.17 -19.23 -34.43
CA GLU A 252 -11.15 -18.68 -33.54
C GLU A 252 -11.54 -18.84 -32.06
N LEU A 253 -12.82 -18.71 -31.69
CA LEU A 253 -13.24 -18.85 -30.29
C LEU A 253 -12.91 -20.26 -29.73
N PRO A 254 -13.23 -21.39 -30.38
CA PRO A 254 -12.81 -22.71 -29.90
C PRO A 254 -11.30 -22.95 -29.97
N ARG A 255 -10.58 -22.22 -30.84
CA ARG A 255 -9.11 -22.30 -30.92
C ARG A 255 -8.49 -21.63 -29.70
N VAL A 256 -8.91 -20.39 -29.39
CA VAL A 256 -8.49 -19.65 -28.19
C VAL A 256 -8.86 -20.42 -26.92
N GLU A 257 -10.06 -21.00 -26.84
CA GLU A 257 -10.46 -21.84 -25.69
C GLU A 257 -9.57 -23.09 -25.52
N ARG A 258 -9.14 -23.73 -26.63
CA ARG A 258 -8.23 -24.88 -26.56
C ARG A 258 -6.83 -24.46 -26.12
N GLU A 259 -6.34 -23.34 -26.65
CA GLU A 259 -5.05 -22.78 -26.28
C GLU A 259 -5.03 -22.35 -24.81
N LEU A 260 -6.11 -21.73 -24.33
CA LEU A 260 -6.32 -21.38 -22.94
C LEU A 260 -6.35 -22.63 -22.05
N LYS A 261 -7.08 -23.69 -22.43
CA LYS A 261 -7.08 -24.98 -21.70
C LYS A 261 -5.67 -25.60 -21.61
N ASN A 262 -4.88 -25.54 -22.69
CA ASN A 262 -3.51 -26.06 -22.69
C ASN A 262 -2.57 -25.24 -21.79
N GLN A 263 -2.69 -23.91 -21.81
CA GLN A 263 -1.91 -23.02 -20.94
C GLN A 263 -2.29 -23.22 -19.47
N LEU A 264 -3.59 -23.38 -19.17
CA LEU A 264 -4.08 -23.70 -17.82
C LEU A 264 -3.56 -25.06 -17.32
N GLN A 265 -3.58 -26.09 -18.17
CA GLN A 265 -3.03 -27.40 -17.80
C GLN A 265 -1.52 -27.33 -17.53
N SER A 266 -0.79 -26.57 -18.35
CA SER A 266 0.65 -26.34 -18.17
C SER A 266 0.93 -25.53 -16.90
N TYR A 267 0.02 -24.64 -16.51
CA TYR A 267 0.09 -23.90 -15.25
C TYR A 267 -0.18 -24.83 -14.05
N GLU A 268 -1.24 -25.64 -14.08
CA GLU A 268 -1.57 -26.59 -13.02
C GLU A 268 -0.46 -27.63 -12.80
N GLN A 269 0.23 -28.06 -13.86
CA GLN A 269 1.38 -28.97 -13.77
C GLN A 269 2.62 -28.31 -13.17
N ARG A 270 2.84 -27.01 -13.40
CA ARG A 270 3.99 -26.28 -12.87
C ARG A 270 3.80 -25.92 -11.40
N GLU A 271 2.63 -25.39 -11.06
CA GLU A 271 2.36 -24.81 -9.74
C GLU A 271 1.63 -25.78 -8.80
N ASN A 272 1.13 -26.92 -9.28
CA ASN A 272 0.27 -27.85 -8.54
C ASN A 272 -0.95 -27.16 -7.89
N LYS A 273 -1.41 -26.06 -8.49
CA LYS A 273 -2.53 -25.23 -8.01
C LYS A 273 -3.50 -24.98 -9.14
N THR A 274 -4.79 -25.05 -8.83
CA THR A 274 -5.84 -24.70 -9.77
C THR A 274 -5.83 -23.18 -10.02
N PHE A 275 -5.94 -22.79 -11.29
CA PHE A 275 -6.09 -21.39 -11.66
C PHE A 275 -7.53 -20.93 -11.41
N TYR A 276 -7.69 -19.92 -10.56
CA TYR A 276 -8.98 -19.34 -10.23
C TYR A 276 -9.13 -17.98 -10.93
N TYR A 277 -10.32 -17.74 -11.46
CA TYR A 277 -10.76 -16.49 -12.07
C TYR A 277 -12.05 -16.05 -11.37
N ARG A 278 -12.01 -14.92 -10.65
CA ARG A 278 -13.13 -14.41 -9.83
C ARG A 278 -13.72 -15.47 -8.87
N ASP A 279 -12.86 -16.18 -8.13
CA ASP A 279 -13.22 -17.27 -7.21
C ASP A 279 -13.80 -18.56 -7.84
N GLU A 280 -13.94 -18.64 -9.17
CA GLU A 280 -14.35 -19.85 -9.89
C GLU A 280 -13.19 -20.41 -10.71
N ARG A 281 -13.20 -21.71 -11.02
CA ARG A 281 -12.22 -22.28 -11.95
C ARG A 281 -12.53 -21.75 -13.34
N LEU A 282 -11.53 -21.25 -14.06
CA LEU A 282 -11.74 -20.64 -15.37
C LEU A 282 -12.37 -21.61 -16.38
N ILE A 283 -12.06 -22.91 -16.29
CA ILE A 283 -12.66 -23.95 -17.13
C ILE A 283 -14.17 -24.07 -16.86
N ASP A 284 -14.58 -24.14 -15.60
CA ASP A 284 -15.97 -24.25 -15.19
C ASP A 284 -16.77 -23.00 -15.60
N PHE A 285 -16.15 -21.82 -15.46
CA PHE A 285 -16.73 -20.56 -15.92
C PHE A 285 -17.02 -20.57 -17.44
N MET A 286 -16.07 -21.05 -18.25
CA MET A 286 -16.26 -21.15 -19.70
C MET A 286 -17.38 -22.14 -20.07
N GLU A 287 -17.45 -23.28 -19.39
CA GLU A 287 -18.47 -24.30 -19.64
C GLU A 287 -19.87 -23.80 -19.28
N ARG A 288 -20.00 -23.11 -18.14
CA ARG A 288 -21.24 -22.44 -17.73
C ARG A 288 -21.72 -21.41 -18.76
N GLN A 289 -20.83 -20.56 -19.28
CA GLN A 289 -21.17 -19.58 -20.31
C GLN A 289 -21.75 -20.24 -21.59
N TRP A 290 -21.19 -21.38 -22.00
CA TRP A 290 -21.73 -22.16 -23.12
C TRP A 290 -23.09 -22.79 -22.82
N ASP A 291 -23.30 -23.29 -21.61
CA ASP A 291 -24.54 -23.93 -21.21
C ASP A 291 -25.71 -22.94 -21.04
N GLU A 292 -25.44 -21.74 -20.54
CA GLU A 292 -26.39 -20.62 -20.53
C GLU A 292 -26.83 -20.26 -21.96
N LEU A 293 -25.88 -20.14 -22.89
CA LEU A 293 -26.18 -19.84 -24.29
C LEU A 293 -27.03 -20.93 -24.96
N LYS A 294 -26.72 -22.21 -24.72
CA LYS A 294 -27.49 -23.36 -25.22
C LYS A 294 -28.92 -23.36 -24.66
N SER A 295 -29.07 -23.05 -23.37
CA SER A 295 -30.36 -23.03 -22.68
C SER A 295 -31.25 -21.90 -23.18
N ASN A 296 -30.70 -20.69 -23.36
CA ASN A 296 -31.43 -19.55 -23.93
C ASN A 296 -31.90 -19.81 -25.36
N LYS A 297 -31.09 -20.48 -26.20
CA LYS A 297 -31.50 -20.91 -27.54
C LYS A 297 -32.65 -21.92 -27.50
N LYS A 298 -32.64 -22.90 -26.59
CA LYS A 298 -33.72 -23.88 -26.41
C LYS A 298 -35.03 -23.21 -25.97
N ASN A 299 -34.97 -22.29 -25.01
CA ASN A 299 -36.14 -21.55 -24.53
C ASN A 299 -36.76 -20.69 -25.64
N LEU A 300 -35.94 -20.00 -26.46
CA LEU A 300 -36.42 -19.19 -27.58
C LEU A 300 -37.06 -20.02 -28.71
N GLN A 301 -36.63 -21.28 -28.90
CA GLN A 301 -37.25 -22.21 -29.85
C GLN A 301 -38.59 -22.75 -29.33
N GLN A 302 -38.71 -23.00 -28.01
CA GLN A 302 -39.95 -23.45 -27.38
C GLN A 302 -41.04 -22.37 -27.34
N THR A 303 -40.68 -21.09 -27.16
CA THR A 303 -41.65 -19.99 -27.23
C THR A 303 -42.13 -19.72 -28.65
N LYS A 304 -41.24 -19.81 -29.67
CA LYS A 304 -41.61 -19.68 -31.08
C LYS A 304 -42.50 -20.82 -31.59
N SER A 305 -42.30 -22.05 -31.11
CA SER A 305 -43.13 -23.22 -31.49
C SER A 305 -44.51 -23.21 -30.82
N LYS A 306 -44.66 -22.67 -29.60
CA LYS A 306 -45.98 -22.47 -28.96
C LYS A 306 -46.84 -21.41 -29.66
N ILE A 307 -46.23 -20.43 -30.34
CA ILE A 307 -46.95 -19.40 -31.12
C ILE A 307 -47.45 -19.95 -32.46
N GLN A 308 -46.79 -20.96 -33.05
CA GLN A 308 -47.20 -21.56 -34.33
C GLN A 308 -48.27 -22.66 -34.22
N THR A 309 -48.60 -23.14 -33.00
CA THR A 309 -49.63 -24.19 -32.81
C THR A 309 -51.06 -23.67 -32.68
N GLY A 310 -51.30 -22.37 -32.88
CA GLY A 310 -52.65 -21.80 -32.92
C GLY A 310 -52.88 -21.05 -34.23
N ILE A 311 -53.42 -21.75 -35.23
CA ILE A 311 -54.28 -21.30 -36.36
C ILE A 311 -54.08 -22.33 -37.49
N LYS A 312 -55.05 -23.25 -37.64
CA LYS A 312 -55.18 -24.10 -38.82
C LYS A 312 -55.89 -23.28 -39.92
N PRO A 313 -55.32 -23.05 -41.10
CA PRO A 313 -56.07 -22.45 -42.20
C PRO A 313 -56.98 -23.52 -42.85
N GLN A 314 -58.29 -23.26 -42.84
CA GLN A 314 -59.28 -24.01 -43.61
C GLN A 314 -59.17 -23.66 -45.10
N THR A 315 -59.10 -24.69 -45.94
CA THR A 315 -59.23 -24.63 -47.40
C THR A 315 -60.68 -24.41 -47.83
N PRO A 316 -60.93 -23.59 -48.87
CA PRO A 316 -62.12 -23.75 -49.71
C PRO A 316 -61.77 -24.33 -51.09
N LEU A 317 -62.61 -25.27 -51.55
CA LEU A 317 -62.57 -25.91 -52.86
C LEU A 317 -63.43 -25.17 -53.89
N THR A 318 -63.11 -25.42 -55.17
CA THR A 318 -63.86 -25.18 -56.43
C THR A 318 -63.77 -23.76 -57.04
N ALA A 319 -63.68 -23.51 -58.37
CA ALA A 319 -63.79 -24.34 -59.58
C ALA A 319 -62.97 -23.74 -60.76
N THR A 320 -62.66 -24.60 -61.73
CA THR A 320 -61.94 -24.44 -63.02
C THR A 320 -62.54 -23.47 -64.06
N ARG A 321 -61.68 -22.90 -64.94
CA ARG A 321 -61.89 -22.88 -66.42
C ARG A 321 -60.62 -22.59 -67.26
N SER A 322 -60.18 -23.63 -67.98
CA SER A 322 -59.57 -23.73 -69.33
C SER A 322 -58.43 -22.82 -69.85
N LYS A 323 -57.29 -23.49 -70.07
CA LYS A 323 -56.46 -23.58 -71.30
C LYS A 323 -56.40 -22.36 -72.24
N ARG A 324 -55.18 -21.86 -72.44
CA ARG A 324 -54.62 -21.71 -73.80
C ARG A 324 -53.10 -21.94 -73.79
N LYS A 325 -52.67 -22.78 -74.73
CA LYS A 325 -51.31 -23.29 -74.98
C LYS A 325 -50.77 -22.49 -76.16
N ILE A 326 -49.60 -21.85 -76.05
CA ILE A 326 -48.84 -21.43 -77.25
C ILE A 326 -47.37 -21.80 -77.10
N VAL A 327 -46.92 -22.45 -78.17
CA VAL A 327 -45.68 -23.17 -78.47
C VAL A 327 -44.45 -22.25 -78.57
N ALA A 328 -43.29 -22.86 -78.37
CA ALA A 328 -41.95 -22.29 -78.53
C ALA A 328 -41.60 -21.92 -79.97
N THR A 329 -40.72 -20.93 -80.13
CA THR A 329 -39.88 -20.78 -81.33
C THR A 329 -38.44 -20.53 -80.93
N SER A 330 -37.59 -21.45 -81.37
CA SER A 330 -36.14 -21.36 -81.46
C SER A 330 -35.74 -20.58 -82.72
N SER A 331 -34.76 -19.68 -82.63
CA SER A 331 -33.79 -19.47 -83.72
C SER A 331 -32.60 -18.61 -83.28
N ASN A 332 -31.43 -19.25 -83.34
CA ASN A 332 -30.09 -18.74 -83.60
C ASN A 332 -29.96 -17.29 -84.09
N GLN A 333 -28.96 -16.56 -83.59
CA GLN A 333 -27.74 -16.29 -84.37
C GLN A 333 -26.64 -15.66 -83.51
N ALA A 334 -25.43 -16.20 -83.70
CA ALA A 334 -24.17 -15.71 -83.19
C ALA A 334 -23.68 -14.53 -84.04
N SER A 335 -22.86 -13.64 -83.45
CA SER A 335 -21.79 -12.93 -84.18
C SER A 335 -20.71 -12.44 -83.22
N LYS A 336 -19.52 -13.03 -83.36
CA LYS A 336 -18.23 -12.53 -82.87
C LYS A 336 -17.84 -11.29 -83.68
N VAL A 337 -17.34 -10.23 -83.04
CA VAL A 337 -16.24 -9.41 -83.59
C VAL A 337 -15.34 -8.94 -82.43
N ARG A 338 -14.07 -9.33 -82.47
CA ARG A 338 -12.92 -8.66 -81.83
C ARG A 338 -12.26 -7.79 -82.90
N LYS A 339 -11.73 -6.61 -82.55
CA LYS A 339 -10.30 -6.23 -82.67
C LYS A 339 -10.05 -4.73 -82.49
N ILE A 340 -8.97 -4.46 -81.76
CA ILE A 340 -7.95 -3.38 -81.92
C ILE A 340 -8.48 -1.95 -81.73
N GLY A 341 -7.98 -1.11 -80.83
CA GLY A 341 -6.63 -0.94 -80.32
C GLY A 341 -6.12 0.41 -80.82
N MET A 342 -5.81 1.35 -79.92
CA MET A 342 -4.92 2.49 -80.19
C MET A 342 -4.51 3.12 -78.86
N ASP A 343 -3.19 3.14 -78.66
CA ASP A 343 -2.46 3.86 -77.63
C ASP A 343 -2.77 5.36 -77.64
N HIS A 344 -2.71 6.01 -76.47
CA HIS A 344 -2.01 7.30 -76.35
C HIS A 344 -1.47 7.50 -74.94
N LYS A 345 -0.17 7.80 -74.88
CA LYS A 345 0.65 8.10 -73.70
C LYS A 345 0.25 9.42 -73.03
N ALA A 346 0.40 9.38 -71.70
CA ALA A 346 0.79 10.40 -70.73
C ALA A 346 0.96 11.87 -71.15
N VAL A 347 0.36 12.76 -70.35
CA VAL A 347 0.96 14.05 -69.99
C VAL A 347 0.79 14.28 -68.48
N VAL A 348 1.94 14.50 -67.84
CA VAL A 348 2.13 15.01 -66.48
C VAL A 348 2.14 16.53 -66.56
N THR A 349 1.46 17.21 -65.64
CA THR A 349 1.83 18.57 -65.22
C THR A 349 1.43 18.80 -63.78
N LYS A 350 2.49 19.00 -62.97
CA LYS A 350 2.66 19.77 -61.72
C LYS A 350 1.54 19.81 -60.69
#